data_AF-A0A829RAF0-F1
#
_entry.id   AF-A0A829RAF0-F1
#
_cell.length_a   1.000
_cell.length_b   1.000
_cell.length_c   1.000
_cell.angle_alpha   90.00
_cell.angle_beta   90.00
_cell.angle_gamma   90.00
#
_symmetry.space_group_name_H-M   'P 1'
#
loop_
_entity.id
_entity.type
_entity.pdbx_description
1 polymer ?
#
loop_
_entity_poly.entity_id
_entity_poly.type
_entity_poly.pdbx_seq_one_letter_code
_entity_poly.pdbx_strand_id
1 'polypeptide(L)'
;MLLHHLNYHGKSIDSSIKKAVEQGLSPKIQKAMDTLRVIGNNSVHPGQIDVHDDKETAKTLLLLLNVIVEHQITTPNMIDSLFDELPEGAKKHIEKRDKN
;
A
#
# COMPACT_ATOMS: atom_id res chain seq x y z
N MET A 1 -0.58 12.38 -1.23
CA MET A 1 -1.49 11.27 -0.87
C MET A 1 -0.76 9.95 -1.15
N LEU A 2 -0.79 8.97 -0.24
CA LEU A 2 0.03 7.73 -0.30
C LEU A 2 0.02 7.04 -1.68
N LEU A 3 -1.15 6.94 -2.31
CA LEU A 3 -1.30 6.27 -3.61
C LEU A 3 -0.45 6.93 -4.72
N HIS A 4 -0.23 8.23 -4.66
CA HIS A 4 0.67 8.91 -5.60
C HIS A 4 2.14 8.54 -5.39
N HIS A 5 2.54 8.27 -4.14
CA HIS A 5 3.90 7.83 -3.83
C HIS A 5 4.16 6.40 -4.33
N LEU A 6 3.09 5.59 -4.42
CA LEU A 6 3.11 4.26 -5.03
C LEU A 6 2.93 4.29 -6.56
N ASN A 7 3.05 5.45 -7.21
CA ASN A 7 2.85 5.66 -8.64
C ASN A 7 1.42 5.33 -9.16
N TYR A 8 0.44 5.22 -8.28
CA TYR A 8 -0.97 5.01 -8.63
C TYR A 8 -1.68 6.35 -8.80
N HIS A 9 -1.48 6.99 -9.96
CA HIS A 9 -2.04 8.31 -10.26
C HIS A 9 -3.48 8.21 -10.77
N GLY A 10 -4.48 8.53 -9.95
CA GLY A 10 -5.89 8.61 -10.34
C GLY A 10 -6.47 10.03 -10.20
N LYS A 11 -7.64 10.27 -10.83
CA LYS A 11 -8.42 11.51 -10.65
C LYS A 11 -9.11 11.56 -9.27
N SER A 12 -9.31 10.40 -8.66
CA SER A 12 -9.88 10.18 -7.33
C SER A 12 -9.15 9.02 -6.63
N ILE A 13 -9.34 8.88 -5.31
CA ILE A 13 -8.80 7.73 -4.54
C ILE A 13 -9.26 6.41 -5.15
N ASP A 14 -10.54 6.30 -5.48
CA ASP A 14 -11.14 5.12 -6.11
C ASP A 14 -10.45 4.75 -7.44
N SER A 15 -10.25 5.75 -8.33
CA SER A 15 -9.54 5.51 -9.59
C SER A 15 -8.06 5.17 -9.41
N SER A 16 -7.44 5.61 -8.31
CA SER A 16 -6.06 5.27 -7.95
C SER A 16 -5.97 3.82 -7.47
N ILE A 17 -6.92 3.38 -6.64
CA ILE A 17 -7.03 1.98 -6.19
C ILE A 17 -7.27 1.06 -7.40
N LYS A 18 -8.16 1.43 -8.32
CA LYS A 18 -8.39 0.66 -9.54
C LYS A 18 -7.11 0.46 -10.35
N LYS A 19 -6.29 1.50 -10.53
CA LYS A 19 -4.99 1.40 -11.21
C LYS A 19 -4.01 0.50 -10.47
N ALA A 20 -4.00 0.53 -9.14
CA ALA A 20 -3.17 -0.35 -8.34
C ALA A 20 -3.52 -1.82 -8.60
N VAL A 21 -4.81 -2.15 -8.66
CA VAL A 21 -5.29 -3.51 -8.98
C VAL A 21 -4.88 -3.93 -10.39
N GLU A 22 -5.01 -3.05 -11.38
CA GLU A 22 -4.54 -3.29 -12.76
C GLU A 22 -3.03 -3.57 -12.83
N GLN A 23 -2.25 -3.04 -11.89
CA GLN A 23 -0.80 -3.25 -11.77
C GLN A 23 -0.43 -4.46 -10.90
N GLY A 24 -1.39 -5.30 -10.52
CA GLY A 24 -1.14 -6.54 -9.79
C GLY A 24 -1.19 -6.42 -8.27
N LEU A 25 -1.82 -5.36 -7.73
CA LEU A 25 -2.03 -5.24 -6.29
C LEU A 25 -2.80 -6.46 -5.74
N SER A 26 -2.31 -7.01 -4.62
CA SER A 26 -2.98 -8.11 -3.93
C SER A 26 -4.43 -7.74 -3.55
N PRO A 27 -5.42 -8.65 -3.76
CA PRO A 27 -6.80 -8.41 -3.36
C PRO A 27 -6.97 -8.08 -1.87
N LYS A 28 -6.06 -8.54 -1.01
CA LYS A 28 -6.07 -8.21 0.43
C LYS A 28 -5.69 -6.76 0.68
N ILE A 29 -4.70 -6.23 -0.04
CA ILE A 29 -4.25 -4.85 0.10
C ILE A 29 -5.27 -3.90 -0.53
N GLN A 30 -5.91 -4.29 -1.63
CA GLN A 30 -7.05 -3.55 -2.18
C GLN A 30 -8.15 -3.36 -1.12
N LYS A 31 -8.56 -4.43 -0.44
CA LYS A 31 -9.56 -4.35 0.65
C LYS A 31 -9.14 -3.39 1.76
N ALA A 32 -7.86 -3.39 2.14
CA ALA A 32 -7.34 -2.45 3.13
C ALA A 32 -7.44 -0.99 2.66
N MET A 33 -7.07 -0.72 1.40
CA MET A 33 -7.18 0.62 0.80
C MET A 33 -8.63 1.10 0.67
N ASP A 34 -9.54 0.21 0.26
CA ASP A 34 -10.98 0.51 0.16
C ASP A 34 -11.57 0.81 1.54
N THR A 35 -11.18 0.03 2.55
CA THR A 35 -11.61 0.25 3.94
C THR A 35 -11.11 1.60 4.46
N LEU A 36 -9.83 1.91 4.24
CA LEU A 36 -9.24 3.20 4.61
C LEU A 36 -9.98 4.37 3.95
N ARG A 37 -10.32 4.25 2.66
CA ARG A 37 -11.07 5.26 1.90
C ARG A 37 -12.46 5.49 2.50
N VAL A 38 -13.20 4.41 2.77
CA VAL A 38 -14.58 4.52 3.29
C VAL A 38 -14.57 5.12 4.68
N ILE A 39 -13.73 4.63 5.60
CA ILE A 39 -13.64 5.16 6.97
C ILE A 39 -13.18 6.63 6.93
N GLY A 40 -12.11 6.94 6.21
CA GLY A 40 -11.58 8.31 6.16
C GLY A 40 -12.55 9.32 5.55
N ASN A 41 -13.37 8.92 4.58
CA ASN A 41 -14.40 9.79 4.02
C ASN A 41 -15.62 9.95 4.95
N ASN A 42 -15.92 8.95 5.78
CA ASN A 42 -17.06 8.99 6.70
C ASN A 42 -16.72 9.70 8.03
N SER A 43 -15.45 9.76 8.42
CA SER A 43 -14.94 10.47 9.60
C SER A 43 -14.97 12.00 9.50
N VAL A 44 -15.32 12.56 8.33
CA VAL A 44 -15.33 14.02 8.09
C VAL A 44 -16.75 14.52 7.90
N HIS A 45 -17.48 14.77 8.99
CA HIS A 45 -18.66 15.63 8.95
C HIS A 45 -18.19 17.10 8.88
N PRO A 46 -18.51 17.86 7.82
CA PRO A 46 -18.12 19.27 7.74
C PRO A 46 -18.84 20.08 8.82
N GLY A 47 -18.10 20.71 9.74
CA GLY A 47 -18.63 21.73 10.66
C GLY A 47 -18.70 21.36 12.15
N GLN A 48 -18.22 20.19 12.57
CA GLN A 48 -18.05 19.88 14.00
C GLN A 48 -16.67 19.28 14.26
N ILE A 49 -15.90 19.90 15.15
CA ILE A 49 -14.73 19.27 15.77
C ILE A 49 -15.29 18.48 16.95
N ASP A 50 -15.60 17.21 16.75
CA ASP A 50 -15.85 16.32 17.87
C ASP A 50 -14.49 15.95 18.48
N VAL A 51 -14.27 16.38 19.72
CA VAL A 51 -13.01 16.20 20.46
C VAL A 51 -12.97 14.85 21.19
N HIS A 52 -14.08 14.11 21.18
CA HIS A 52 -14.25 12.81 21.83
C HIS A 52 -14.38 11.65 20.83
N ASP A 53 -14.92 11.91 19.63
CA ASP A 53 -14.89 10.93 18.53
C ASP A 53 -13.49 10.79 17.94
N ASP A 54 -13.22 9.61 17.36
CA ASP A 54 -12.10 9.34 16.47
C ASP A 54 -10.72 8.95 17.03
N LYS A 55 -10.49 8.74 18.34
CA LYS A 55 -9.21 8.09 18.77
C LYS A 55 -9.10 6.66 18.25
N GLU A 56 -10.16 5.86 18.36
CA GLU A 56 -10.18 4.49 17.85
C GLU A 56 -10.24 4.44 16.33
N THR A 57 -10.93 5.38 15.69
CA THR A 57 -10.94 5.52 14.23
C THR A 57 -9.56 5.91 13.71
N ALA A 58 -8.89 6.89 14.32
CA ALA A 58 -7.53 7.29 13.96
C ALA A 58 -6.54 6.13 14.15
N LYS A 59 -6.65 5.35 15.23
CA LYS A 59 -5.86 4.13 15.41
C LYS A 59 -6.12 3.12 14.29
N THR A 60 -7.38 2.93 13.91
CA THR A 60 -7.78 2.00 12.84
C THR A 60 -7.25 2.45 11.49
N LEU A 61 -7.38 3.74 11.17
CA LEU A 61 -6.84 4.35 9.95
C LEU A 61 -5.32 4.23 9.90
N LEU A 62 -4.63 4.49 11.02
CA LEU A 62 -3.16 4.35 11.12
C LEU A 62 -2.73 2.88 10.97
N LEU A 63 -3.48 1.94 11.55
CA LEU A 63 -3.23 0.51 11.38
C LEU A 63 -3.34 0.10 9.92
N LEU A 64 -4.43 0.49 9.24
CA LEU A 64 -4.63 0.21 7.82
C LEU A 64 -3.53 0.84 6.96
N LEU A 65 -3.13 2.08 7.26
CA LEU A 65 -2.02 2.75 6.60
C LEU A 65 -0.71 1.97 6.76
N ASN A 66 -0.39 1.52 7.99
CA ASN A 66 0.81 0.75 8.26
C ASN A 66 0.81 -0.57 7.48
N VAL A 67 -0.30 -1.30 7.43
CA VAL A 67 -0.40 -2.54 6.63
C VAL A 67 -0.13 -2.27 5.15
N ILE A 68 -0.67 -1.17 4.60
CA ILE A 68 -0.45 -0.82 3.20
C ILE A 68 1.02 -0.47 2.95
N VAL A 69 1.63 0.38 3.78
CA VAL A 69 3.04 0.78 3.65
C VAL A 69 3.97 -0.42 3.79
N GLU A 70 3.71 -1.28 4.78
CA GLU A 70 4.52 -2.47 5.03
C GLU A 70 4.56 -3.39 3.81
N HIS A 71 3.41 -3.67 3.22
CA HIS A 71 3.32 -4.59 2.10
C HIS A 71 3.76 -3.97 0.76
N GLN A 72 3.60 -2.67 0.58
CA GLN A 72 3.88 -2.01 -0.70
C GLN A 72 5.27 -1.39 -0.77
N ILE A 73 5.90 -1.13 0.37
CA ILE A 73 7.18 -0.41 0.43
C ILE A 73 8.19 -1.20 1.26
N THR A 74 7.91 -1.46 2.54
CA THR A 74 8.89 -2.05 3.46
C THR A 74 9.31 -3.46 3.03
N THR A 75 8.34 -4.35 2.85
CA THR A 75 8.60 -5.76 2.52
C THR A 75 9.28 -5.91 1.15
N PRO A 76 8.82 -5.26 0.06
CA PRO A 76 9.53 -5.30 -1.23
C PRO A 76 10.98 -4.83 -1.12
N ASN A 77 11.22 -3.66 -0.52
CA ASN A 77 12.59 -3.13 -0.38
C ASN A 77 13.51 -4.04 0.44
N MET A 78 12.97 -4.68 1.49
CA MET A 78 13.70 -5.64 2.30
C MET A 78 14.07 -6.89 1.47
N ILE A 79 13.13 -7.42 0.69
CA ILE A 79 13.37 -8.58 -0.18
C ILE A 79 14.43 -8.24 -1.23
N ASP A 80 14.32 -7.09 -1.88
CA ASP A 80 15.28 -6.63 -2.89
C ASP A 80 16.68 -6.47 -2.29
N SER A 81 16.78 -5.87 -1.10
CA SER A 81 18.06 -5.71 -0.38
C SER A 81 18.70 -7.07 -0.06
N LEU A 82 17.91 -8.03 0.44
CA LEU A 82 18.40 -9.38 0.72
C LEU A 82 18.81 -10.14 -0.56
N PHE A 83 18.12 -9.91 -1.68
CA PHE A 83 18.48 -10.49 -2.97
C PHE A 83 19.78 -9.90 -3.51
N ASP A 84 19.99 -8.60 -3.32
CA ASP A 84 21.19 -7.89 -3.75
C ASP A 84 22.45 -8.34 -2.98
N GLU A 85 22.29 -8.82 -1.75
CA GLU A 85 23.37 -9.42 -0.94
C GLU A 85 23.82 -10.80 -1.43
N LEU A 86 23.09 -11.45 -2.35
CA LEU A 86 23.48 -12.76 -2.88
C LEU A 86 24.80 -12.68 -3.66
N PRO A 87 25.60 -13.77 -3.71
CA PRO A 87 26.77 -13.81 -4.58
C PRO A 87 26.39 -13.67 -6.06
N GLU A 88 27.20 -12.94 -6.83
CA GLU A 88 26.99 -12.71 -8.27
C GLU A 88 26.81 -14.01 -9.09
N GLY A 89 27.48 -15.10 -8.68
CA GLY A 89 27.31 -16.41 -9.31
C GLY A 89 25.89 -16.97 -9.14
N ALA A 90 25.27 -16.75 -7.97
CA ALA A 90 23.90 -17.17 -7.69
C ALA A 90 22.89 -16.33 -8.48
N LYS A 91 23.07 -15.00 -8.51
CA LYS A 91 22.23 -14.09 -9.33
C LYS A 91 22.23 -14.48 -10.81
N LYS A 92 23.43 -14.71 -11.38
CA LYS A 92 23.57 -15.17 -12.78
C LYS A 92 22.92 -16.53 -13.06
N HIS A 93 22.90 -17.43 -12.08
CA HIS A 93 22.21 -18.71 -12.22
C HIS A 93 20.68 -18.53 -12.26
N ILE A 94 20.15 -17.67 -11.39
CA ILE A 94 18.72 -17.31 -11.35
C ILE A 94 18.30 -16.66 -12.68
N GLU A 95 19.05 -15.68 -13.18
CA GLU A 95 18.76 -15.04 -14.48
C GLU A 95 18.74 -16.03 -15.64
N LYS A 96 19.66 -17.01 -15.66
CA LYS A 96 19.69 -18.05 -16.70
C LYS A 96 18.49 -18.98 -16.61
N ARG A 97 18.03 -19.31 -15.40
CA ARG A 97 16.82 -20.11 -15.19
C ARG A 97 15.59 -19.38 -15.70
N ASP A 98 15.44 -18.10 -15.38
CA ASP A 98 14.23 -17.32 -15.71
C ASP A 98 14.15 -16.91 -17.19
N LYS A 99 15.26 -17.00 -17.93
CA LYS A 99 15.30 -16.83 -19.40
C LYS A 99 14.96 -18.10 -20.20
N ASN A 100 14.82 -19.24 -19.54
CA ASN A 100 14.37 -20.51 -20.14
C ASN A 100 12.87 -20.72 -19.93
#